data_AF-A0A0D2ZZ22-F1
#
_entry.id   AF-A0A0D2ZZ22-F1
#
_cell.length_a   1.000
_cell.length_b   1.000
_cell.length_c   1.000
_cell.angle_alpha   90.00
_cell.angle_beta   90.00
_cell.angle_gamma   90.00
#
_symmetry.space_group_name_H-M   'P 1'
#
loop_
_entity.id
_entity.type
_entity.pdbx_description
1 polymer ?
#
loop_
_entity_poly.entity_id
_entity_poly.type
_entity_poly.pdbx_seq_one_letter_code
_entity_poly.pdbx_strand_id
1 'polypeptide(L)'
;MCDHRKTTTILRDAVQQETKDVRGIFLDTCTETKGISVDSKRFTEKFNPMNLRYLKIYDSLCPENCKVYLPDGLEFPFENIRYLHWENIELKELPSDFNPKNLIDLRLPYNRKIERVWGAVK
;
A
#
# COMPACT_ATOMS: atom_id res chain seq x y z
N MET A 1 -0.10 -20.55 13.66
CA MET A 1 0.96 -19.60 14.05
C MET A 1 1.80 -19.34 12.82
N CYS A 2 1.44 -18.33 12.02
CA CYS A 2 2.23 -17.95 10.86
C CYS A 2 3.54 -17.32 11.33
N ASP A 3 4.66 -17.80 10.79
CA ASP A 3 6.00 -17.34 11.12
C ASP A 3 6.27 -16.00 10.44
N HIS A 4 5.69 -14.93 11.00
CA HIS A 4 5.76 -13.54 10.53
C HIS A 4 7.15 -12.91 10.62
N ARG A 5 8.11 -13.58 11.25
CA ARG A 5 9.49 -13.08 11.36
C ARG A 5 10.20 -13.03 10.01
N LYS A 6 9.82 -13.86 9.04
CA LYS A 6 10.48 -13.87 7.71
C LYS A 6 10.04 -12.71 6.81
N THR A 7 8.77 -12.30 6.87
CA THR A 7 8.21 -11.23 6.01
C THR A 7 8.62 -9.84 6.49
N THR A 8 8.66 -9.63 7.82
CA THR A 8 9.05 -8.35 8.43
C THR A 8 10.54 -8.02 8.22
N THR A 9 11.41 -9.04 8.16
CA THR A 9 12.83 -8.86 7.83
C THR A 9 13.02 -8.32 6.42
N ILE A 10 12.29 -8.84 5.42
CA ILE A 10 12.42 -8.39 4.02
C ILE A 10 12.01 -6.92 3.86
N LEU A 11 10.97 -6.46 4.58
CA LEU A 11 10.55 -5.07 4.53
C LEU A 11 11.55 -4.14 5.24
N ARG A 12 12.12 -4.54 6.38
CA ARG A 12 13.20 -3.76 7.02
C ARG A 12 14.45 -3.71 6.14
N ASP A 13 14.82 -4.82 5.52
CA ASP A 13 16.02 -4.90 4.68
C ASP A 13 15.84 -4.16 3.34
N ALA A 14 14.67 -4.24 2.71
CA ALA A 14 14.32 -3.43 1.53
C ALA A 14 14.14 -1.94 1.89
N VAL A 15 13.78 -1.63 3.15
CA VAL A 15 13.78 -0.27 3.65
C VAL A 15 15.20 0.25 3.88
N GLN A 16 16.19 -0.63 4.12
CA GLN A 16 17.59 -0.27 4.37
C GLN A 16 18.50 -0.38 3.14
N GLN A 17 18.12 -1.10 2.08
CA GLN A 17 18.91 -1.26 0.85
C GLN A 17 18.21 -0.65 -0.37
N GLU A 18 18.97 0.04 -1.24
CA GLU A 18 18.53 0.56 -2.54
C GLU A 18 18.25 -0.58 -3.55
N THR A 19 17.16 -1.31 -3.34
CA THR A 19 16.79 -2.44 -4.18
C THR A 19 15.90 -1.99 -5.35
N LYS A 20 16.53 -1.50 -6.43
CA LYS A 20 15.81 -1.00 -7.62
C LYS A 20 14.98 -2.05 -8.36
N ASP A 21 15.21 -3.33 -8.09
CA ASP A 21 14.53 -4.45 -8.75
C ASP A 21 13.31 -5.00 -7.99
N VAL A 22 12.91 -4.36 -6.88
CA VAL A 22 11.70 -4.78 -6.15
C VAL A 22 10.46 -4.55 -7.01
N ARG A 23 9.75 -5.63 -7.29
CA ARG A 23 8.48 -5.62 -8.05
C ARG A 23 7.25 -5.79 -7.18
N GLY A 24 7.40 -6.18 -5.93
CA GLY A 24 6.26 -6.47 -5.05
C GLY A 24 6.53 -6.15 -3.59
N ILE A 25 5.54 -5.55 -2.93
CA ILE A 25 5.55 -5.22 -1.51
C ILE A 25 4.30 -5.82 -0.87
N PHE A 26 4.51 -6.57 0.20
CA PHE A 26 3.46 -7.21 1.00
C PHE A 26 3.67 -6.81 2.45
N LEU A 27 2.90 -5.84 2.94
CA LEU A 27 2.95 -5.32 4.29
C LEU A 27 1.83 -5.93 5.12
N ASP A 28 2.22 -6.80 6.06
CA ASP A 28 1.34 -7.33 7.08
C ASP A 28 1.43 -6.46 8.34
N THR A 29 0.30 -5.90 8.76
CA THR A 29 0.24 -4.96 9.89
C THR A 29 -0.17 -5.62 11.20
N CYS A 30 -0.40 -6.93 11.23
CA CYS A 30 -0.99 -7.59 12.39
C CYS A 30 -0.14 -7.52 13.67
N THR A 31 1.16 -7.22 13.55
CA THR A 31 2.06 -7.01 14.70
C THR A 31 2.01 -5.58 15.24
N GLU A 32 1.44 -4.64 14.47
CA GLU A 32 1.46 -3.21 14.76
C GLU A 32 0.20 -2.78 15.50
N THR A 33 0.19 -3.03 16.81
CA THR A 33 -0.95 -2.75 17.69
C THR A 33 -1.43 -1.29 17.69
N LYS A 34 -0.53 -0.33 17.43
CA LYS A 34 -0.82 1.12 17.40
C LYS A 34 -1.18 1.63 16.00
N GLY A 35 -1.07 0.79 14.98
CA GLY A 35 -1.11 1.21 13.58
C GLY A 35 0.19 1.86 13.12
N ILE A 36 0.32 2.00 11.80
CA ILE A 36 1.49 2.52 11.09
C ILE A 36 1.12 3.87 10.51
N SER A 37 1.77 4.94 10.96
CA SER A 37 1.67 6.23 10.28
C SER A 37 2.67 6.27 9.14
N VAL A 38 2.17 6.51 7.92
CA VAL A 38 2.97 6.59 6.70
C VAL A 38 2.97 8.03 6.23
N ASP A 39 4.15 8.63 6.20
CA ASP A 39 4.39 9.88 5.48
C ASP A 39 4.29 9.60 3.98
N SER A 40 3.25 10.18 3.36
CA SER A 40 2.92 9.97 1.95
C SER A 40 4.08 10.29 1.03
N LYS A 41 4.74 11.43 1.26
CA LYS A 41 5.83 11.92 0.43
C LYS A 41 7.04 10.98 0.51
N ARG A 42 7.45 10.58 1.71
CA ARG A 42 8.55 9.63 1.91
C ARG A 42 8.24 8.27 1.31
N PHE A 43 6.99 7.81 1.42
CA PHE A 43 6.57 6.55 0.80
C PHE A 43 6.73 6.64 -0.72
N THR A 44 6.20 7.68 -1.33
CA THR A 44 6.30 7.93 -2.77
C THR A 44 7.73 8.09 -3.24
N GLU A 45 8.53 8.98 -2.64
CA GLU A 45 9.94 9.20 -2.99
C GLU A 45 10.76 7.90 -2.95
N LYS A 46 10.47 7.03 -1.99
CA LYS A 46 11.15 5.75 -1.84
C LYS A 46 10.75 4.72 -2.90
N PHE A 47 9.45 4.58 -3.16
CA PHE A 47 8.92 3.47 -3.97
C PHE A 47 8.68 3.85 -5.43
N ASN A 48 8.58 5.14 -5.77
CA ASN A 48 8.37 5.59 -7.14
C ASN A 48 9.53 5.21 -8.09
N PRO A 49 10.81 5.24 -7.66
CA PRO A 49 11.90 4.73 -8.49
C PRO A 49 11.87 3.21 -8.69
N MET A 50 11.07 2.47 -7.92
CA MET A 50 10.94 1.02 -8.06
C MET A 50 9.91 0.70 -9.13
N ASN A 51 10.18 -0.30 -9.96
CA ASN A 51 9.20 -0.79 -10.94
C ASN A 51 8.15 -1.70 -10.27
N LEU A 52 7.44 -1.13 -9.29
CA LEU A 52 6.51 -1.86 -8.43
C LEU A 52 5.27 -2.28 -9.22
N ARG A 53 4.94 -3.56 -9.14
CA ARG A 53 3.80 -4.19 -9.82
C ARG A 53 2.76 -4.73 -8.85
N TYR A 54 3.17 -5.07 -7.64
CA TYR A 54 2.30 -5.65 -6.61
C TYR A 54 2.43 -4.84 -5.32
N LEU A 55 1.32 -4.32 -4.82
CA LEU A 55 1.24 -3.71 -3.49
C LEU A 55 0.10 -4.37 -2.73
N LYS A 56 0.42 -5.00 -1.61
CA LYS A 56 -0.55 -5.58 -0.69
C LYS A 56 -0.30 -5.06 0.72
N ILE A 57 -1.28 -4.38 1.29
CA ILE A 57 -1.29 -3.90 2.68
C ILE A 57 -2.49 -4.55 3.36
N TYR A 58 -2.23 -5.33 4.40
CA TYR A 58 -3.22 -6.21 5.02
C TYR A 58 -2.92 -6.49 6.48
N ASP A 59 -3.92 -6.96 7.23
CA ASP A 59 -3.76 -7.51 8.56
C ASP A 59 -4.16 -8.99 8.56
N SER A 60 -3.18 -9.87 8.72
CA SER A 60 -3.42 -11.32 8.67
C SER A 60 -4.22 -11.89 9.85
N LEU A 61 -4.32 -11.17 10.97
CA LEU A 61 -5.07 -11.62 12.14
C LEU A 61 -6.51 -11.12 12.09
N CYS A 62 -6.70 -9.86 11.72
CA CYS A 62 -8.00 -9.24 11.60
C CYS A 62 -7.97 -8.14 10.54
N PRO A 63 -8.44 -8.40 9.30
CA PRO A 63 -8.39 -7.43 8.20
C PRO A 63 -9.02 -6.06 8.50
N GLU A 64 -10.06 -6.02 9.33
CA GLU A 64 -10.70 -4.77 9.78
C GLU A 64 -9.82 -3.93 10.72
N ASN A 65 -8.78 -4.53 11.30
CA ASN A 65 -7.80 -3.86 12.16
C ASN A 65 -6.57 -3.39 11.41
N CYS A 66 -6.51 -3.54 10.08
CA CYS A 66 -5.46 -2.95 9.27
C CYS A 66 -5.47 -1.43 9.47
N LYS A 67 -4.44 -0.92 10.15
CA LYS A 67 -4.33 0.48 10.58
C LYS A 67 -3.11 1.10 9.94
N VAL A 68 -3.27 1.56 8.70
CA VAL A 68 -2.28 2.39 8.03
C VAL A 68 -2.86 3.78 7.87
N TYR A 69 -2.24 4.74 8.55
CA TYR A 69 -2.67 6.13 8.58
C TYR A 69 -1.84 6.96 7.61
N LEU A 70 -2.53 7.82 6.88
CA LEU A 70 -1.99 8.68 5.84
C LEU A 70 -2.38 10.12 6.18
N PRO A 71 -1.73 10.74 7.18
CA PRO A 71 -2.15 12.04 7.71
C PRO A 71 -2.11 13.16 6.66
N ASP A 72 -1.15 13.08 5.74
CA ASP A 72 -0.96 14.05 4.65
C ASP A 72 -1.67 13.64 3.36
N GLY A 73 -2.56 12.65 3.42
CA GLY A 73 -3.17 12.01 2.25
C GLY A 73 -2.24 10.97 1.63
N LEU A 74 -2.50 10.62 0.37
CA LEU A 74 -1.72 9.64 -0.39
C LEU A 74 -1.37 10.25 -1.75
N GLU A 75 -0.11 10.13 -2.15
CA GLU A 75 0.33 10.25 -3.53
C GLU A 75 0.51 8.84 -4.08
N PHE A 76 0.10 8.60 -5.33
CA PHE A 76 0.20 7.27 -5.91
C PHE A 76 0.65 7.32 -7.39
N PRO A 77 1.85 7.83 -7.69
CA PRO A 77 2.36 7.94 -9.05
C PRO A 77 2.89 6.61 -9.62
N PHE A 78 2.56 5.46 -9.01
CA PHE A 78 3.11 4.15 -9.38
C PHE A 78 2.49 3.59 -10.66
N GLU A 79 2.96 4.06 -11.82
CA GLU A 79 2.39 3.72 -13.14
C GLU A 79 2.39 2.23 -13.48
N ASN A 80 3.30 1.44 -12.89
CA ASN A 80 3.49 0.03 -13.22
C ASN A 80 2.69 -0.94 -12.33
N ILE A 81 1.90 -0.41 -11.38
CA ILE A 81 1.08 -1.24 -10.49
C ILE A 81 0.07 -2.04 -11.31
N ARG A 82 0.06 -3.35 -11.07
CA ARG A 82 -0.86 -4.31 -11.67
C ARG A 82 -1.84 -4.87 -10.64
N TYR A 83 -1.40 -4.99 -9.39
CA TYR A 83 -2.22 -5.52 -8.30
C TYR A 83 -2.11 -4.58 -7.11
N LEU A 84 -3.25 -4.03 -6.71
CA LEU A 84 -3.37 -3.19 -5.52
C LEU A 84 -4.38 -3.80 -4.56
N HIS A 85 -3.89 -4.28 -3.42
CA HIS A 85 -4.72 -4.75 -2.30
C HIS A 85 -4.43 -3.87 -1.10
N TRP A 86 -5.44 -3.20 -0.57
CA TRP A 86 -5.29 -2.36 0.62
C TRP A 86 -6.50 -2.53 1.55
N GLU A 87 -6.30 -3.22 2.67
CA GLU A 87 -7.35 -3.46 3.65
C GLU A 87 -7.60 -2.23 4.52
N ASN A 88 -8.88 -1.94 4.77
CA ASN A 88 -9.34 -0.87 5.64
C ASN A 88 -8.67 0.50 5.34
N ILE A 89 -8.44 0.79 4.06
CA ILE A 89 -7.89 2.09 3.65
C ILE A 89 -8.87 3.20 4.05
N GLU A 90 -8.37 4.23 4.71
CA GLU A 90 -9.20 5.31 5.26
C GLU A 90 -9.34 6.54 4.32
N LEU A 91 -9.35 6.29 3.01
CA LEU A 91 -9.51 7.33 1.99
C LEU A 91 -10.93 7.33 1.42
N LYS A 92 -11.42 8.53 1.09
CA LYS A 92 -12.70 8.74 0.38
C LYS A 92 -12.61 8.47 -1.12
N GLU A 93 -11.41 8.60 -1.67
CA GLU A 93 -11.08 8.38 -3.07
C GLU A 93 -9.60 8.06 -3.18
N LEU A 94 -9.20 7.28 -4.19
CA LEU A 94 -7.79 7.18 -4.53
C LEU A 94 -7.25 8.54 -5.02
N PRO A 95 -5.93 8.77 -4.89
CA PRO A 95 -5.31 10.03 -5.32
C PRO A 95 -5.57 10.35 -6.80
N SER A 96 -5.64 11.62 -7.16
CA SER A 96 -5.90 12.04 -8.55
C SER A 96 -4.79 11.68 -9.52
N ASP A 97 -3.57 11.47 -9.02
CA ASP A 97 -2.40 10.98 -9.77
C ASP A 97 -2.39 9.44 -9.90
N PHE A 98 -3.38 8.73 -9.34
CA PHE A 98 -3.55 7.30 -9.51
C PHE A 98 -3.79 6.97 -10.99
N ASN A 99 -2.87 6.22 -11.60
CA ASN A 99 -2.96 5.79 -12.99
C ASN A 99 -3.34 4.30 -13.11
N PRO A 100 -4.62 3.96 -13.39
CA PRO A 100 -5.06 2.57 -13.50
C PRO A 100 -4.67 1.89 -14.82
N LYS A 101 -3.88 2.52 -15.71
CA LYS A 101 -3.58 2.00 -17.07
C LYS A 101 -3.05 0.56 -17.09
N ASN A 102 -2.23 0.19 -16.11
CA ASN A 102 -1.63 -1.15 -16.00
C ASN A 102 -2.32 -2.04 -14.96
N LEU A 103 -3.38 -1.55 -14.31
CA LEU A 103 -4.06 -2.25 -13.21
C LEU A 103 -4.84 -3.46 -13.75
N ILE A 104 -4.62 -4.61 -13.12
CA ILE A 104 -5.30 -5.88 -13.43
C ILE A 104 -6.30 -6.21 -12.32
N ASP A 105 -5.92 -6.03 -11.05
CA ASP A 105 -6.78 -6.32 -9.89
C ASP A 105 -6.69 -5.19 -8.86
N LEU A 106 -7.86 -4.74 -8.41
CA LEU A 106 -8.00 -3.76 -7.34
C LEU A 106 -8.89 -4.32 -6.24
N ARG A 107 -8.33 -4.38 -5.03
CA ARG A 107 -9.04 -4.83 -3.84
C ARG A 107 -8.88 -3.81 -2.73
N LEU A 108 -9.99 -3.18 -2.36
CA LEU A 108 -10.06 -2.25 -1.23
C LEU A 108 -11.06 -2.78 -0.17
N PRO A 109 -10.87 -4.00 0.36
CA PRO A 109 -11.84 -4.61 1.27
C PRO A 109 -11.84 -3.90 2.62
N TYR A 110 -12.97 -4.01 3.32
CA TYR A 110 -13.20 -3.40 4.64
C TYR A 110 -13.08 -1.87 4.67
N ASN A 111 -13.00 -1.22 3.50
CA ASN A 111 -13.06 0.22 3.39
C ASN A 111 -14.47 0.71 3.78
N ARG A 112 -14.53 1.70 4.68
CA ARG A 112 -15.79 2.32 5.14
C ARG A 112 -16.00 3.76 4.63
N LYS A 113 -14.99 4.36 4.00
CA LYS A 113 -14.94 5.79 3.66
C LYS A 113 -15.00 6.09 2.15
N ILE A 114 -14.70 5.13 1.29
CA ILE A 114 -14.58 5.34 -0.16
C ILE A 114 -15.97 5.59 -0.77
N GLU A 115 -16.11 6.74 -1.40
CA GLU A 115 -17.36 7.16 -2.06
C GLU A 115 -17.21 7.02 -3.58
N ARG A 116 -15.98 7.16 -4.08
CA ARG A 116 -15.58 7.03 -5.49
C ARG A 116 -14.20 6.41 -5.54
N VAL A 117 -13.93 5.53 -6.50
CA VAL A 117 -12.62 4.86 -6.56
C VAL A 117 -11.55 5.77 -7.15
N TRP A 118 -11.79 6.37 -8.32
CA TRP A 118 -11.01 7.46 -8.90
C TRP A 118 -11.90 8.30 -9.82
N GLY A 119 -11.54 9.57 -10.02
CA GLY A 119 -12.18 10.45 -10.99
C GLY A 119 -11.82 10.05 -12.42
N ALA A 120 -12.80 10.06 -13.32
CA ALA A 120 -12.54 9.96 -14.75
C ALA A 120 -11.98 11.30 -15.25
N VAL A 121 -10.68 11.53 -15.08
CA VAL A 121 -9.98 12.63 -15.76
C VAL A 121 -8.96 11.98 -16.69
N LYS A 122 -9.22 12.11 -17.99
CA LYS A 122 -8.40 11.62 -19.10
C LYS A 122 -7.51 12.74 -19.61
#